data_AF-A0A420VKM0-F1
#
_entry.id   AF-A0A420VKM0-F1
#
_cell.length_a   1.000
_cell.length_b   1.000
_cell.length_c   1.000
_cell.angle_alpha   90.00
_cell.angle_beta   90.00
_cell.angle_gamma   90.00
#
_symmetry.space_group_name_H-M   'P 1'
#
loop_
_entity.id
_entity.type
_entity.pdbx_description
1 polymer ?
#
loop_
_entity_poly.entity_id
_entity_poly.type
_entity_poly.pdbx_seq_one_letter_code
_entity_poly.pdbx_strand_id
1 'polypeptide(L)'
;MKRISITTDITSDLSRDLLEKYGIRTVPLYITLDGKSYKDTLEISPEEIFAYAERTGKLPKTAAAPIQEFIDFFRKVSAESESVIHINLGSKFSSTHQNAVIAAREFENVYVVDSANLSTGSGHVVLEAAKLAEEGVSAREIVEKLERLVPKVEASFVIDTLDYLKMGGRCSSLVAMGAALLNIKPCIEVVDGEMTVGKKYRGKIEKAIEKYVTDRLKDRDDIVTDRIFITHAGCPEEIIERTKDLVKELQPFDEVIVTTASCTISCHCGPKTLGVLFKRK
;
A
#
# COMPACT_ATOMS: atom_id res chain seq x y z
N MET A 1 -4.44 -11.96 29.70
CA MET A 1 -5.62 -11.96 28.80
C MET A 1 -5.12 -12.16 27.38
N LYS A 2 -5.84 -12.90 26.53
CA LYS A 2 -5.50 -12.95 25.10
C LYS A 2 -5.76 -11.56 24.52
N ARG A 3 -4.84 -11.03 23.72
CA ARG A 3 -4.95 -9.69 23.11
C ARG A 3 -5.66 -9.78 21.75
N ILE A 4 -6.13 -8.65 21.23
CA ILE A 4 -6.54 -8.52 19.83
C ILE A 4 -5.27 -8.55 18.96
N SER A 5 -5.23 -9.44 17.97
CA SER A 5 -4.12 -9.51 17.02
C SER A 5 -4.46 -8.73 15.75
N ILE A 6 -3.60 -7.79 15.39
CA ILE A 6 -3.69 -7.08 14.10
C ILE A 6 -2.84 -7.82 13.07
N THR A 7 -3.44 -8.06 11.91
CA THR A 7 -2.78 -8.73 10.78
C THR A 7 -3.11 -8.01 9.49
N THR A 8 -2.29 -8.21 8.47
CA THR A 8 -2.47 -7.60 7.15
C THR A 8 -1.95 -8.52 6.07
N ASP A 9 -2.13 -8.17 4.80
CA ASP A 9 -1.28 -8.71 3.74
C ASP A 9 0.00 -7.89 3.55
N ILE A 10 1.00 -8.50 2.91
CA ILE A 10 2.34 -7.93 2.72
C ILE A 10 2.34 -6.61 1.92
N THR A 11 1.27 -6.34 1.17
CA THR A 11 1.14 -5.13 0.34
C THR A 11 0.73 -3.87 1.11
N SER A 12 0.64 -3.97 2.44
CA SER A 12 0.61 -2.78 3.32
C SER A 12 1.93 -2.01 3.34
N ASP A 13 3.00 -2.60 2.78
CA ASP A 13 4.33 -1.99 2.62
C ASP A 13 4.90 -1.41 3.92
N LEU A 14 4.45 -1.91 5.07
CA LEU A 14 5.02 -1.61 6.36
C LEU A 14 6.41 -2.26 6.44
N SER A 15 7.38 -1.50 6.93
CA SER A 15 8.73 -2.03 7.16
C SER A 15 8.71 -3.15 8.20
N ARG A 16 9.71 -4.02 8.14
CA ARG A 16 9.91 -5.08 9.14
C ARG A 16 9.89 -4.53 10.57
N ASP A 17 10.57 -3.41 10.79
CA ASP A 17 10.65 -2.76 12.10
C ASP A 17 9.27 -2.32 12.62
N LEU A 18 8.39 -1.82 11.74
CA LEU A 18 7.02 -1.48 12.11
C LEU A 18 6.18 -2.72 12.41
N LEU A 19 6.30 -3.76 11.58
CA LEU A 19 5.61 -5.03 11.80
C LEU A 19 6.03 -5.65 13.14
N GLU A 20 7.33 -5.65 13.45
CA GLU A 20 7.88 -6.17 14.71
C GLU A 20 7.48 -5.31 15.91
N LYS A 21 7.57 -3.97 15.80
CA LYS A 21 7.18 -3.02 16.85
C LYS A 21 5.75 -3.24 17.34
N TYR A 22 4.81 -3.44 16.41
CA TYR A 22 3.39 -3.63 16.72
C TYR A 22 2.96 -5.10 16.77
N GLY A 23 3.87 -6.05 16.57
CA GLY A 23 3.57 -7.49 16.54
C GLY A 23 2.62 -7.91 15.42
N ILE A 24 2.62 -7.20 14.30
CA ILE A 24 1.73 -7.42 13.15
C ILE A 24 2.26 -8.58 12.30
N ARG A 25 1.39 -9.52 11.97
CA ARG A 25 1.71 -10.65 11.09
C ARG A 25 1.11 -10.43 9.70
N THR A 26 1.85 -10.85 8.68
CA THR A 26 1.47 -10.66 7.28
C THR A 26 1.13 -11.96 6.57
N VAL A 27 0.13 -11.93 5.69
CA VAL A 27 -0.11 -12.97 4.67
C VAL A 27 0.62 -12.58 3.38
N PRO A 28 1.40 -13.47 2.75
CA PRO A 28 2.11 -13.13 1.52
C PRO A 28 1.14 -13.02 0.34
N LEU A 29 1.51 -12.24 -0.67
CA LEU A 29 0.96 -12.37 -2.02
C LEU A 29 2.00 -13.05 -2.91
N TYR A 30 1.63 -13.36 -4.16
CA TYR A 30 2.47 -14.14 -5.05
C TYR A 30 2.79 -13.41 -6.34
N ILE A 31 4.05 -13.56 -6.77
CA ILE A 31 4.57 -13.09 -8.05
C ILE A 31 4.92 -14.30 -8.91
N THR A 32 4.44 -14.34 -10.15
CA THR A 32 4.74 -15.40 -11.10
C THR A 32 5.52 -14.87 -12.30
N LEU A 33 6.75 -15.36 -12.47
CA LEU A 33 7.59 -15.12 -13.65
C LEU A 33 8.00 -16.44 -14.29
N ASP A 34 7.87 -16.54 -15.62
CA ASP A 34 8.26 -17.71 -16.41
C ASP A 34 7.74 -19.06 -15.85
N GLY A 35 6.51 -19.06 -15.30
CA GLY A 35 5.85 -20.24 -14.73
C GLY A 35 6.27 -20.61 -13.31
N LYS A 36 7.20 -19.89 -12.69
CA LYS A 36 7.59 -20.06 -11.28
C LYS A 36 6.90 -19.00 -10.41
N SER A 37 6.42 -19.43 -9.25
CA SER A 37 5.73 -18.56 -8.27
C SER A 37 6.63 -18.29 -7.08
N TYR A 38 6.63 -17.04 -6.61
CA TYR A 38 7.47 -16.52 -5.54
C TYR A 38 6.58 -15.77 -4.55
N LYS A 39 6.85 -15.88 -3.26
CA LYS A 39 6.23 -15.03 -2.23
C LYS A 39 6.78 -13.61 -2.35
N ASP A 40 5.86 -12.68 -2.48
CA ASP A 40 6.14 -11.25 -2.62
C ASP A 40 7.06 -10.76 -1.49
N THR A 41 8.16 -10.10 -1.87
CA THR A 41 9.17 -9.46 -0.99
C THR A 41 9.96 -10.43 -0.09
N LEU A 42 9.50 -11.67 0.05
CA LEU A 42 10.16 -12.72 0.83
C LEU A 42 11.10 -13.58 -0.03
N GLU A 43 10.71 -13.86 -1.27
CA GLU A 43 11.44 -14.76 -2.19
C GLU A 43 11.86 -14.07 -3.49
N ILE A 44 11.43 -12.82 -3.69
CA ILE A 44 11.74 -11.99 -4.86
C ILE A 44 11.71 -10.51 -4.47
N SER A 45 12.57 -9.70 -5.09
CA SER A 45 12.65 -8.26 -4.84
C SER A 45 12.08 -7.40 -5.99
N PRO A 46 11.68 -6.13 -5.73
CA PRO A 46 11.25 -5.20 -6.77
C PRO A 46 12.29 -5.00 -7.88
N GLU A 47 13.58 -4.99 -7.54
CA GLU A 47 14.68 -4.85 -8.50
C GLU A 47 14.70 -6.01 -9.50
N GLU A 48 14.43 -7.24 -9.06
CA GLU A 48 14.32 -8.39 -9.94
C GLU A 48 13.11 -8.28 -10.89
N ILE A 49 12.00 -7.69 -10.43
CA ILE A 49 10.81 -7.40 -11.25
C ILE A 49 11.15 -6.40 -12.35
N PHE A 50 11.83 -5.31 -12.01
CA PHE A 50 12.21 -4.27 -12.97
C PHE A 50 13.22 -4.79 -13.98
N ALA A 51 14.24 -5.54 -13.54
CA ALA A 51 15.21 -6.17 -14.42
C ALA A 51 14.56 -7.19 -15.37
N TYR A 52 13.57 -7.95 -14.89
CA TYR A 52 12.78 -8.85 -15.74
C TYR A 52 12.01 -8.08 -16.81
N ALA A 53 11.33 -6.99 -16.43
CA ALA A 53 10.55 -6.16 -17.34
C ALA A 53 11.42 -5.49 -18.41
N GLU A 54 12.57 -4.95 -18.02
CA GLU A 54 13.54 -4.34 -18.95
C GLU A 54 14.09 -5.36 -19.95
N ARG A 55 14.46 -6.56 -19.47
CA ARG A 55 15.02 -7.62 -20.32
C ARG A 55 14.01 -8.23 -21.29
N THR A 56 12.75 -8.36 -20.89
CA THR A 56 11.75 -9.16 -21.63
C THR A 56 10.63 -8.35 -22.27
N GLY A 57 10.46 -7.09 -21.87
CA GLY A 57 9.30 -6.27 -22.24
C GLY A 57 7.97 -6.79 -21.67
N LYS A 58 8.00 -7.68 -20.68
CA LYS A 58 6.82 -8.29 -20.05
C LYS A 58 6.83 -8.04 -18.54
N LEU A 59 5.64 -7.96 -17.95
CA LEU A 59 5.49 -7.95 -16.50
C LEU A 59 5.23 -9.35 -15.96
N PRO A 60 5.72 -9.68 -14.75
CA PRO A 60 5.25 -10.82 -13.99
C PRO A 60 3.74 -10.75 -13.73
N LYS A 61 3.12 -11.90 -13.50
CA LYS A 61 1.74 -11.94 -13.01
C LYS A 61 1.74 -11.82 -11.49
N THR A 62 0.72 -11.17 -10.94
CA THR A 62 0.48 -11.07 -9.49
C THR A 62 -0.75 -11.87 -9.12
N ALA A 63 -0.76 -12.48 -7.94
CA ALA A 63 -1.88 -13.26 -7.43
C ALA A 63 -2.08 -13.04 -5.92
N ALA A 64 -3.34 -13.02 -5.49
CA ALA A 64 -3.72 -13.07 -4.09
C ALA A 64 -3.33 -14.42 -3.46
N ALA A 65 -3.19 -14.47 -2.13
CA ALA A 65 -3.06 -15.74 -1.44
C ALA A 65 -4.32 -16.61 -1.64
N PRO A 66 -4.18 -17.94 -1.82
CA PRO A 66 -5.32 -18.84 -1.85
C PRO A 66 -6.11 -18.81 -0.54
N ILE A 67 -7.42 -19.10 -0.63
CA ILE A 67 -8.32 -19.16 0.55
C ILE A 67 -7.77 -20.12 1.62
N GLN A 68 -7.23 -21.28 1.22
CA GLN A 68 -6.68 -22.25 2.16
C GLN A 68 -5.51 -21.68 2.99
N GLU A 69 -4.66 -20.84 2.38
CA GLU A 69 -3.55 -20.21 3.09
C GLU A 69 -4.06 -19.19 4.13
N PHE A 70 -5.11 -18.44 3.81
CA PHE A 70 -5.80 -17.62 4.80
C PHE A 70 -6.43 -18.44 5.92
N ILE A 71 -7.07 -19.57 5.62
CA ILE A 71 -7.64 -20.46 6.65
C ILE A 71 -6.54 -20.95 7.60
N ASP A 72 -5.41 -21.40 7.06
CA ASP A 72 -4.30 -21.91 7.87
C ASP A 72 -3.66 -20.80 8.72
N PHE A 73 -3.51 -19.61 8.14
CA PHE A 73 -3.04 -18.42 8.85
C PHE A 73 -4.00 -18.01 9.99
N PHE A 74 -5.30 -17.86 9.70
CA PHE A 74 -6.29 -17.48 10.69
C PHE A 74 -6.46 -18.54 11.78
N ARG A 75 -6.37 -19.84 11.47
CA ARG A 75 -6.39 -20.91 12.48
C ARG A 75 -5.31 -20.73 13.53
N LYS A 76 -4.09 -20.37 13.10
CA LYS A 76 -2.98 -20.13 14.02
C LYS A 76 -3.21 -18.88 14.86
N VAL A 77 -3.52 -17.74 14.22
CA VAL A 77 -3.61 -16.45 14.92
C VAL A 77 -4.84 -16.40 15.85
N SER A 78 -5.99 -16.93 15.41
CA SER A 78 -7.23 -16.94 16.21
C SER A 78 -7.11 -17.80 17.47
N ALA A 79 -6.38 -18.92 17.42
CA ALA A 79 -6.15 -19.76 18.60
C ALA A 79 -5.36 -19.04 19.70
N GLU A 80 -4.46 -18.14 19.32
CA GLU A 80 -3.56 -17.38 20.21
C GLU A 80 -4.19 -16.07 20.72
N SER A 81 -5.30 -15.62 20.12
CA SER A 81 -5.84 -14.27 20.29
C SER A 81 -7.29 -14.28 20.79
N GLU A 82 -7.74 -13.17 21.39
CA GLU A 82 -9.16 -13.01 21.71
C GLU A 82 -9.95 -12.74 20.42
N SER A 83 -9.42 -11.89 19.57
CA SER A 83 -9.94 -11.58 18.24
C SER A 83 -8.79 -11.28 17.29
N VAL A 84 -9.03 -11.45 16.00
CA VAL A 84 -8.11 -11.09 14.93
C VAL A 84 -8.78 -10.03 14.08
N ILE A 85 -8.08 -8.92 13.82
CA ILE A 85 -8.51 -7.95 12.82
C ILE A 85 -7.50 -8.02 11.68
N HIS A 86 -7.99 -8.41 10.51
CA HIS A 86 -7.21 -8.54 9.30
C HIS A 86 -7.56 -7.40 8.34
N ILE A 87 -6.61 -6.54 8.04
CA ILE A 87 -6.78 -5.42 7.10
C ILE A 87 -6.13 -5.80 5.77
N ASN A 88 -6.87 -5.67 4.67
CA ASN A 88 -6.38 -6.07 3.34
C ASN A 88 -6.07 -4.90 2.42
N LEU A 89 -5.27 -5.17 1.39
CA LEU A 89 -5.30 -4.42 0.14
C LEU A 89 -6.75 -4.25 -0.34
N GLY A 90 -7.06 -3.07 -0.85
CA GLY A 90 -8.40 -2.68 -1.30
C GLY A 90 -9.06 -3.73 -2.20
N SER A 91 -10.33 -4.06 -1.92
CA SER A 91 -11.07 -5.10 -2.65
C SER A 91 -11.19 -4.87 -4.15
N LYS A 92 -11.13 -3.61 -4.60
CA LYS A 92 -11.13 -3.23 -6.01
C LYS A 92 -9.76 -3.41 -6.71
N PHE A 93 -8.68 -3.59 -5.96
CA PHE A 93 -7.34 -3.83 -6.51
C PHE A 93 -7.00 -5.32 -6.62
N SER A 94 -7.55 -6.13 -5.71
CA SER A 94 -7.18 -7.54 -5.57
C SER A 94 -8.31 -8.36 -4.94
N SER A 95 -8.40 -9.63 -5.36
CA SER A 95 -9.28 -10.61 -4.73
C SER A 95 -8.85 -11.03 -3.32
N THR A 96 -7.70 -10.53 -2.81
CA THR A 96 -7.19 -10.87 -1.48
C THR A 96 -8.20 -10.60 -0.37
N HIS A 97 -8.92 -9.47 -0.43
CA HIS A 97 -10.00 -9.16 0.51
C HIS A 97 -11.11 -10.22 0.47
N GLN A 98 -11.59 -10.57 -0.73
CA GLN A 98 -12.63 -11.58 -0.89
C GLN A 98 -12.18 -12.96 -0.39
N ASN A 99 -10.93 -13.34 -0.66
CA ASN A 99 -10.36 -14.60 -0.19
C ASN A 99 -10.26 -14.65 1.34
N ALA A 100 -9.82 -13.55 1.97
CA ALA A 100 -9.77 -13.41 3.42
C ALA A 100 -11.17 -13.47 4.04
N VAL A 101 -12.17 -12.77 3.47
CA VAL A 101 -13.57 -12.83 3.93
C VAL A 101 -14.13 -14.25 3.87
N ILE A 102 -13.86 -15.00 2.79
CA ILE A 102 -14.31 -16.39 2.68
C ILE A 102 -13.66 -17.25 3.77
N ALA A 103 -12.34 -17.15 3.94
CA ALA A 103 -11.61 -17.90 4.96
C ALA A 103 -12.04 -17.56 6.40
N ALA A 104 -12.36 -16.29 6.68
CA ALA A 104 -12.77 -15.83 8.00
C ALA A 104 -14.10 -16.43 8.47
N ARG A 105 -14.96 -16.92 7.57
CA ARG A 105 -16.24 -17.57 7.93
C ARG A 105 -16.07 -18.84 8.78
N GLU A 106 -14.90 -19.45 8.75
CA GLU A 106 -14.55 -20.62 9.58
C GLU A 106 -14.23 -20.24 11.04
N PHE A 107 -14.19 -18.94 11.37
CA PHE A 107 -13.73 -18.44 12.67
C PHE A 107 -14.66 -17.37 13.22
N GLU A 108 -15.21 -17.56 14.42
CA GLU A 108 -16.14 -16.60 15.03
C GLU A 108 -15.46 -15.28 15.47
N ASN A 109 -14.14 -15.30 15.66
CA ASN A 109 -13.37 -14.17 16.22
C ASN A 109 -12.42 -13.51 15.21
N VAL A 110 -12.62 -13.71 13.91
CA VAL A 110 -11.83 -13.09 12.84
C VAL A 110 -12.68 -12.04 12.12
N TYR A 111 -12.20 -10.80 12.12
CA TYR A 111 -12.82 -9.65 11.45
C TYR A 111 -11.93 -9.25 10.28
N VAL A 112 -12.53 -9.08 9.09
CA VAL A 112 -11.81 -8.67 7.89
C VAL A 112 -12.25 -7.26 7.51
N VAL A 113 -11.29 -6.36 7.31
CA VAL A 113 -11.51 -4.96 6.98
C VAL A 113 -10.94 -4.68 5.59
N ASP A 114 -11.78 -4.16 4.70
CA ASP A 114 -11.33 -3.61 3.43
C ASP A 114 -10.68 -2.24 3.69
N SER A 115 -9.37 -2.09 3.40
CA SER A 115 -8.74 -0.78 3.55
C SER A 115 -9.21 0.22 2.50
N ALA A 116 -9.83 -0.25 1.40
CA ALA A 116 -10.10 0.52 0.18
C ALA A 116 -8.88 1.34 -0.29
N ASN A 117 -7.67 0.88 0.03
CA ASN A 117 -6.43 1.57 -0.21
C ASN A 117 -5.35 0.56 -0.60
N LEU A 118 -4.12 1.03 -0.78
CA LEU A 118 -2.96 0.23 -1.18
C LEU A 118 -1.71 0.74 -0.49
N SER A 119 -0.65 -0.10 -0.47
CA SER A 119 0.64 0.27 0.08
C SER A 119 0.50 0.79 1.52
N THR A 120 1.32 1.75 1.94
CA THR A 120 1.25 2.35 3.28
C THR A 120 -0.02 3.17 3.54
N GLY A 121 -0.91 3.32 2.55
CA GLY A 121 -2.27 3.81 2.75
C GLY A 121 -3.09 2.78 3.52
N SER A 122 -3.02 1.50 3.13
CA SER A 122 -3.56 0.43 3.99
C SER A 122 -2.73 0.30 5.27
N GLY A 123 -1.42 0.57 5.21
CA GLY A 123 -0.55 0.67 6.38
C GLY A 123 -1.04 1.65 7.46
N HIS A 124 -1.59 2.82 7.10
CA HIS A 124 -2.20 3.74 8.07
C HIS A 124 -3.38 3.11 8.81
N VAL A 125 -4.24 2.37 8.09
CA VAL A 125 -5.39 1.67 8.69
C VAL A 125 -4.91 0.56 9.64
N VAL A 126 -3.87 -0.18 9.24
CA VAL A 126 -3.24 -1.22 10.06
C VAL A 126 -2.66 -0.65 11.35
N LEU A 127 -1.89 0.43 11.27
CA LEU A 127 -1.24 1.02 12.44
C LEU A 127 -2.24 1.71 13.38
N GLU A 128 -3.34 2.28 12.87
CA GLU A 128 -4.43 2.77 13.72
C GLU A 128 -5.09 1.60 14.47
N ALA A 129 -5.34 0.48 13.79
CA ALA A 129 -5.90 -0.70 14.43
C ALA A 129 -5.01 -1.24 15.57
N ALA A 130 -3.69 -1.25 15.34
CA ALA A 130 -2.70 -1.66 16.35
C ALA A 130 -2.71 -0.73 17.56
N LYS A 131 -2.73 0.59 17.33
CA LYS A 131 -2.83 1.58 18.41
C LYS A 131 -4.10 1.42 19.23
N LEU A 132 -5.27 1.30 18.58
CA LEU A 132 -6.54 1.13 19.28
C LEU A 132 -6.60 -0.19 20.07
N ALA A 133 -5.97 -1.26 19.56
CA ALA A 133 -5.86 -2.52 20.28
C ALA A 133 -4.97 -2.41 21.53
N GLU A 134 -3.87 -1.64 21.46
CA GLU A 134 -3.03 -1.33 22.63
C GLU A 134 -3.76 -0.48 23.68
N GLU A 135 -4.65 0.41 23.25
CA GLU A 135 -5.54 1.20 24.10
C GLU A 135 -6.68 0.38 24.74
N GLY A 136 -6.81 -0.90 24.38
CA GLY A 136 -7.81 -1.81 24.95
C GLY A 136 -9.22 -1.63 24.35
N VAL A 137 -9.35 -0.98 23.20
CA VAL A 137 -10.62 -0.84 22.48
C VAL A 137 -11.09 -2.21 21.99
N SER A 138 -12.39 -2.50 22.08
CA SER A 138 -12.92 -3.80 21.67
C SER A 138 -12.82 -4.01 20.16
N ALA A 139 -12.71 -5.27 19.71
CA ALA A 139 -12.50 -5.56 18.28
C ALA A 139 -13.62 -4.99 17.37
N ARG A 140 -14.87 -5.02 17.82
CA ARG A 140 -16.01 -4.45 17.10
C ARG A 140 -15.90 -2.94 16.96
N GLU A 141 -15.59 -2.24 18.06
CA GLU A 141 -15.40 -0.79 18.05
C GLU A 141 -14.18 -0.38 17.21
N ILE A 142 -13.11 -1.18 17.19
CA ILE A 142 -11.98 -0.96 16.29
C ILE A 142 -12.45 -1.00 14.83
N VAL A 143 -13.16 -2.07 14.42
CA VAL A 143 -13.67 -2.20 13.05
C VAL A 143 -14.53 -0.98 12.66
N GLU A 144 -15.47 -0.57 13.51
CA GLU A 144 -16.30 0.62 13.27
C GLU A 144 -15.50 1.92 13.15
N LYS A 145 -14.42 2.07 13.94
CA LYS A 145 -13.52 3.23 13.84
C LYS A 145 -12.72 3.19 12.54
N LEU A 146 -12.25 2.02 12.12
CA LEU A 146 -11.52 1.85 10.86
C LEU A 146 -12.40 2.15 9.65
N GLU A 147 -13.67 1.75 9.64
CA GLU A 147 -14.63 2.09 8.58
C GLU A 147 -14.76 3.61 8.39
N ARG A 148 -14.69 4.38 9.48
CA ARG A 148 -14.71 5.86 9.43
C ARG A 148 -13.37 6.47 9.05
N LEU A 149 -12.27 5.76 9.33
CA LEU A 149 -10.92 6.21 9.00
C LEU A 149 -10.58 5.99 7.52
N VAL A 150 -10.96 4.85 6.96
CA VAL A 150 -10.66 4.46 5.57
C VAL A 150 -10.88 5.59 4.55
N PRO A 151 -12.04 6.28 4.49
CA PRO A 151 -12.27 7.37 3.52
C PRO A 151 -11.43 8.63 3.78
N LYS A 152 -10.77 8.72 4.93
CA LYS A 152 -9.88 9.83 5.31
C LYS A 152 -8.41 9.55 5.01
N VAL A 153 -8.06 8.32 4.62
CA VAL A 153 -6.70 8.00 4.20
C VAL A 153 -6.51 8.43 2.76
N GLU A 154 -5.60 9.38 2.53
CA GLU A 154 -5.19 9.77 1.18
C GLU A 154 -3.94 9.00 0.79
N ALA A 155 -4.03 8.30 -0.35
CA ALA A 155 -2.89 7.69 -1.00
C ALA A 155 -2.77 8.21 -2.42
N SER A 156 -1.60 8.76 -2.73
CA SER A 156 -1.26 9.19 -4.08
C SER A 156 0.22 8.92 -4.37
N PHE A 157 0.56 8.84 -5.64
CA PHE A 157 1.92 8.63 -6.09
C PHE A 157 2.14 9.17 -7.50
N VAL A 158 3.38 9.52 -7.83
CA VAL A 158 3.77 9.90 -9.18
C VAL A 158 4.62 8.79 -9.79
N ILE A 159 4.33 8.45 -11.05
CA ILE A 159 5.02 7.38 -11.79
C ILE A 159 5.92 7.94 -12.88
N ASP A 160 7.01 7.23 -13.18
CA ASP A 160 7.95 7.61 -14.24
C ASP A 160 7.45 7.21 -15.64
N THR A 161 6.79 6.08 -15.75
CA THR A 161 6.20 5.57 -16.99
C THR A 161 4.78 5.03 -16.76
N LEU A 162 3.96 5.09 -17.81
CA LEU A 162 2.61 4.53 -17.82
C LEU A 162 2.58 3.02 -18.06
N ASP A 163 3.68 2.45 -18.57
CA ASP A 163 3.69 1.11 -19.15
C ASP A 163 3.28 0.06 -18.14
N TYR A 164 3.75 0.18 -16.89
CA TYR A 164 3.49 -0.80 -15.84
C TYR A 164 2.00 -0.85 -15.48
N LEU A 165 1.37 0.31 -15.23
CA LEU A 165 -0.06 0.36 -14.88
C LEU A 165 -0.94 -0.04 -16.07
N LYS A 166 -0.53 0.28 -17.31
CA LYS A 166 -1.25 -0.11 -18.52
C LYS A 166 -1.21 -1.62 -18.75
N MET A 167 -0.02 -2.23 -18.66
CA MET A 167 0.15 -3.67 -18.82
C MET A 167 -0.46 -4.45 -17.66
N GLY A 168 -0.39 -3.91 -16.44
CA GLY A 168 -1.02 -4.47 -15.25
C GLY A 168 -2.54 -4.35 -15.24
N GLY A 169 -3.12 -3.34 -15.88
CA GLY A 169 -4.58 -3.16 -15.95
C GLY A 169 -5.23 -2.68 -14.64
N ARG A 170 -4.44 -2.14 -13.70
CA ARG A 170 -4.91 -1.67 -12.38
C ARG A 170 -5.35 -0.20 -12.37
N CYS A 171 -5.15 0.52 -13.47
CA CYS A 171 -5.62 1.88 -13.65
C CYS A 171 -6.26 2.04 -15.03
N SER A 172 -7.58 1.83 -15.10
CA SER A 172 -8.36 1.89 -16.36
C SER A 172 -8.35 3.28 -16.98
N SER A 173 -8.29 4.34 -16.16
CA SER A 173 -8.23 5.73 -16.61
C SER A 173 -6.95 6.05 -17.41
N LEU A 174 -5.86 5.31 -17.20
CA LEU A 174 -4.65 5.43 -18.02
C LEU A 174 -4.78 4.81 -19.41
N VAL A 175 -5.69 3.85 -19.62
CA VAL A 175 -5.93 3.25 -20.94
C VAL A 175 -6.50 4.28 -21.92
N ALA A 176 -7.29 5.24 -21.42
CA ALA A 176 -7.82 6.35 -22.21
C ALA A 176 -6.76 7.40 -22.61
N MET A 177 -5.57 7.36 -22.00
CA MET A 177 -4.48 8.30 -22.31
C MET A 177 -3.71 7.84 -23.55
N GLY A 178 -3.93 8.53 -24.67
CA GLY A 178 -3.31 8.28 -25.97
C GLY A 178 -1.77 8.38 -25.99
N ALA A 179 -1.17 8.02 -27.12
CA ALA A 179 0.29 7.82 -27.26
C ALA A 179 1.17 9.09 -27.17
N ALA A 180 0.57 10.30 -27.16
CA ALA A 180 1.29 11.57 -27.34
C ALA A 180 1.79 12.23 -26.04
N LEU A 181 2.28 11.44 -25.07
CA LEU A 181 2.61 11.93 -23.71
C LEU A 181 4.09 11.77 -23.35
N LEU A 182 4.99 12.09 -24.30
CA LEU A 182 6.42 12.16 -24.02
C LEU A 182 6.70 13.09 -22.83
N ASN A 183 7.47 12.59 -21.85
CA ASN A 183 7.91 13.31 -20.65
C ASN A 183 6.80 13.76 -19.68
N ILE A 184 5.64 13.12 -19.68
CA ILE A 184 4.61 13.33 -18.65
C ILE A 184 4.75 12.32 -17.52
N LYS A 185 4.60 12.81 -16.29
CA LYS A 185 4.67 12.05 -15.03
C LYS A 185 3.33 12.24 -14.31
N PRO A 186 2.34 11.38 -14.53
CA PRO A 186 1.04 11.54 -13.90
C PRO A 186 1.11 11.18 -12.43
N CYS A 187 0.41 11.97 -11.61
CA CYS A 187 0.01 11.54 -10.30
C CYS A 187 -1.23 10.64 -10.42
N ILE A 188 -1.17 9.53 -9.70
CA ILE A 188 -2.26 8.60 -9.52
C ILE A 188 -2.77 8.80 -8.09
N GLU A 189 -4.07 8.92 -7.95
CA GLU A 189 -4.77 9.16 -6.69
C GLU A 189 -5.74 8.01 -6.44
N VAL A 190 -5.76 7.49 -5.21
CA VAL A 190 -6.73 6.49 -4.78
C VAL A 190 -8.00 7.22 -4.32
N VAL A 191 -9.10 7.02 -5.05
CA VAL A 191 -10.40 7.61 -4.76
C VAL A 191 -11.44 6.50 -4.76
N ASP A 192 -12.19 6.36 -3.67
CA ASP A 192 -13.22 5.32 -3.50
C ASP A 192 -12.71 3.90 -3.82
N GLY A 193 -11.48 3.60 -3.44
CA GLY A 193 -10.81 2.32 -3.68
C GLY A 193 -10.32 2.09 -5.11
N GLU A 194 -10.31 3.11 -5.98
CA GLU A 194 -9.86 2.99 -7.37
C GLU A 194 -8.71 3.95 -7.69
N MET A 195 -7.83 3.55 -8.61
CA MET A 195 -6.78 4.42 -9.13
C MET A 195 -7.31 5.37 -10.19
N THR A 196 -7.24 6.66 -9.92
CA THR A 196 -7.62 7.74 -10.84
C THR A 196 -6.41 8.58 -11.22
N VAL A 197 -6.42 9.17 -12.43
CA VAL A 197 -5.36 10.06 -12.87
C VAL A 197 -5.64 11.47 -12.36
N GLY A 198 -4.79 11.95 -11.46
CA GLY A 198 -4.80 13.32 -10.98
C GLY A 198 -3.98 14.26 -11.89
N LYS A 199 -3.22 15.16 -11.25
CA LYS A 199 -2.39 16.15 -11.94
C LYS A 199 -1.28 15.48 -12.76
N LYS A 200 -0.98 16.06 -13.93
CA LYS A 200 0.09 15.60 -14.83
C LYS A 200 1.29 16.53 -14.74
N TYR A 201 2.41 16.02 -14.25
CA TYR A 201 3.68 16.76 -14.21
C TYR A 201 4.46 16.54 -15.51
N ARG A 202 5.48 17.36 -15.72
CA ARG A 202 6.36 17.30 -16.90
C ARG A 202 7.83 17.40 -16.52
N GLY A 203 8.67 16.76 -17.31
CA GLY A 203 10.13 16.80 -17.18
C GLY A 203 10.69 15.55 -16.51
N LYS A 204 11.86 15.71 -15.87
CA LYS A 204 12.50 14.61 -15.13
C LYS A 204 11.70 14.26 -13.87
N ILE A 205 11.75 12.98 -13.47
CA ILE A 205 10.94 12.44 -12.38
C ILE A 205 11.23 13.13 -11.03
N GLU A 206 12.48 13.50 -10.77
CA GLU A 206 12.91 14.20 -9.55
C GLU A 206 12.14 15.53 -9.38
N LYS A 207 12.02 16.30 -10.47
CA LYS A 207 11.29 17.58 -10.48
C LYS A 207 9.78 17.40 -10.49
N ALA A 208 9.28 16.29 -11.02
CA ALA A 208 7.87 15.94 -10.90
C ALA A 208 7.52 15.58 -9.45
N ILE A 209 8.37 14.82 -8.75
CA ILE A 209 8.20 14.45 -7.34
C ILE A 209 8.19 15.70 -6.44
N GLU A 210 9.15 16.62 -6.57
CA GLU A 210 9.17 17.86 -5.77
C GLU A 210 7.86 18.65 -5.92
N LYS A 211 7.37 18.81 -7.15
CA LYS A 211 6.10 19.51 -7.42
C LYS A 211 4.90 18.75 -6.88
N TYR A 212 4.89 17.43 -7.06
CA TYR A 212 3.86 16.54 -6.55
C TYR A 212 3.71 16.63 -5.04
N VAL A 213 4.81 16.50 -4.30
CA VAL A 213 4.81 16.58 -2.83
C VAL A 213 4.37 17.97 -2.38
N THR A 214 4.84 19.02 -3.05
CA THR A 214 4.40 20.39 -2.78
C THR A 214 2.89 20.55 -2.98
N ASP A 215 2.34 20.08 -4.09
CA ASP A 215 0.90 20.17 -4.40
C ASP A 215 0.04 19.36 -3.42
N ARG A 216 0.55 18.24 -2.88
CA ARG A 216 -0.18 17.41 -1.92
C ARG A 216 -0.19 17.95 -0.50
N LEU A 217 0.84 18.68 -0.10
CA LEU A 217 1.05 19.03 1.31
C LEU A 217 0.98 20.53 1.61
N LYS A 218 1.37 21.39 0.67
CA LYS A 218 1.48 22.82 0.91
C LYS A 218 0.10 23.45 1.14
N ASP A 219 0.01 24.37 2.12
CA ASP A 219 -1.18 25.17 2.42
C ASP A 219 -2.44 24.34 2.73
N ARG A 220 -2.27 23.09 3.20
CA ARG A 220 -3.33 22.19 3.65
C ARG A 220 -3.45 22.22 5.17
N ASP A 221 -4.65 22.50 5.68
CA ASP A 221 -4.95 22.55 7.11
C ASP A 221 -5.81 21.37 7.60
N ASP A 222 -6.21 20.48 6.70
CA ASP A 222 -7.06 19.31 6.97
C ASP A 222 -6.27 18.01 7.14
N ILE A 223 -4.94 18.07 7.11
CA ILE A 223 -4.04 16.93 7.32
C ILE A 223 -3.90 16.64 8.81
N VAL A 224 -3.92 15.36 9.18
CA VAL A 224 -3.49 14.89 10.50
C VAL A 224 -1.98 14.67 10.44
N THR A 225 -1.23 15.40 11.27
CA THR A 225 0.23 15.46 11.19
C THR A 225 0.93 14.48 12.13
N ASP A 226 0.25 13.44 12.62
CA ASP A 226 0.89 12.42 13.46
C ASP A 226 1.87 11.55 12.66
N ARG A 227 1.55 11.25 11.40
CA ARG A 227 2.39 10.43 10.54
C ARG A 227 2.14 10.69 9.06
N ILE A 228 3.23 10.68 8.31
CA ILE A 228 3.23 10.54 6.85
C ILE A 228 4.17 9.43 6.43
N PHE A 229 3.73 8.65 5.44
CA PHE A 229 4.60 7.73 4.74
C PHE A 229 5.08 8.32 3.43
N ILE A 230 6.35 8.09 3.13
CA ILE A 230 6.95 8.23 1.81
C ILE A 230 7.24 6.81 1.32
N THR A 231 6.47 6.31 0.37
CA THR A 231 6.67 4.96 -0.16
C THR A 231 7.18 5.01 -1.59
N HIS A 232 8.25 4.29 -1.88
CA HIS A 232 8.89 4.33 -3.20
C HIS A 232 9.12 2.95 -3.80
N ALA A 233 9.29 2.90 -5.11
CA ALA A 233 9.64 1.72 -5.88
C ALA A 233 10.87 2.05 -6.75
N GLY A 234 12.06 1.58 -6.35
CA GLY A 234 13.30 1.78 -7.12
C GLY A 234 13.71 3.25 -7.33
N CYS A 235 13.41 4.13 -6.37
CA CYS A 235 13.92 5.51 -6.38
C CYS A 235 15.37 5.56 -5.86
N PRO A 236 16.24 6.37 -6.48
CA PRO A 236 17.53 6.73 -5.90
C PRO A 236 17.41 7.38 -4.50
N GLU A 237 18.37 7.07 -3.63
CA GLU A 237 18.43 7.59 -2.25
C GLU A 237 18.36 9.13 -2.18
N GLU A 238 19.03 9.82 -3.10
CA GLU A 238 19.02 11.29 -3.16
C GLU A 238 17.59 11.87 -3.33
N ILE A 239 16.74 11.20 -4.12
CA ILE A 239 15.34 11.62 -4.31
C ILE A 239 14.55 11.40 -3.01
N ILE A 240 14.80 10.28 -2.33
CA ILE A 240 14.12 9.91 -1.09
C ILE A 240 14.46 10.93 0.00
N GLU A 241 15.75 11.20 0.22
CA GLU A 241 16.19 12.18 1.21
C GLU A 241 15.69 13.59 0.90
N ARG A 242 15.77 14.03 -0.36
CA ARG A 242 15.19 15.33 -0.74
C ARG A 242 13.69 15.40 -0.50
N THR A 243 12.96 14.29 -0.70
CA THR A 243 11.53 14.23 -0.44
C THR A 243 11.23 14.32 1.05
N LYS A 244 11.99 13.64 1.92
CA LYS A 244 11.85 13.75 3.38
C LYS A 244 12.05 15.18 3.86
N ASP A 245 13.08 15.85 3.37
CA ASP A 245 13.36 17.25 3.71
C ASP A 245 12.20 18.15 3.29
N LEU A 246 11.72 18.00 2.06
CA LEU A 246 10.60 18.77 1.55
C LEU A 246 9.30 18.53 2.34
N VAL A 247 9.02 17.30 2.75
CA VAL A 247 7.86 16.98 3.60
C VAL A 247 7.93 17.74 4.92
N LYS A 248 9.10 17.77 5.58
CA LYS A 248 9.34 18.50 6.84
C LYS A 248 9.30 20.01 6.67
N GLU A 249 9.72 20.53 5.51
CA GLU A 249 9.62 21.95 5.16
C GLU A 249 8.14 22.40 5.02
N LEU A 250 7.25 21.52 4.56
CA LEU A 250 5.88 21.86 4.19
C LEU A 250 4.86 21.64 5.31
N GLN A 251 5.04 20.64 6.17
CA GLN A 251 4.08 20.26 7.21
C GLN A 251 4.80 19.75 8.48
N PRO A 252 4.26 20.02 9.68
CA PRO A 252 4.89 19.65 10.95
C PRO A 252 4.56 18.20 11.35
N PHE A 253 4.95 17.23 10.54
CA PHE A 253 4.71 15.81 10.85
C PHE A 253 5.56 15.32 12.02
N ASP A 254 4.95 14.62 12.98
CA ASP A 254 5.67 13.99 14.10
C ASP A 254 6.53 12.81 13.61
N GLU A 255 5.98 11.97 12.73
CA GLU A 255 6.68 10.85 12.09
C GLU A 255 6.70 11.00 10.56
N VAL A 256 7.90 11.05 9.97
CA VAL A 256 8.12 10.93 8.51
C VAL A 256 8.81 9.61 8.23
N ILE A 257 8.06 8.63 7.74
CA ILE A 257 8.54 7.25 7.60
C ILE A 257 8.71 6.91 6.13
N VAL A 258 9.89 6.41 5.75
CA VAL A 258 10.14 5.89 4.41
C VAL A 258 9.90 4.39 4.37
N THR A 259 9.22 3.90 3.33
CA THR A 259 9.10 2.47 3.05
C THR A 259 9.31 2.17 1.56
N THR A 260 9.55 0.88 1.28
CA THR A 260 9.66 0.37 -0.09
C THR A 260 8.38 -0.37 -0.45
N ALA A 261 7.87 -0.12 -1.66
CA ALA A 261 6.70 -0.82 -2.18
C ALA A 261 7.00 -2.30 -2.42
N SER A 262 6.07 -3.20 -2.07
CA SER A 262 6.21 -4.64 -2.32
C SER A 262 6.35 -4.95 -3.82
N CYS A 263 6.73 -6.19 -4.16
CA CYS A 263 6.80 -6.63 -5.55
C CYS A 263 5.42 -6.60 -6.23
N THR A 264 4.34 -6.88 -5.49
CA THR A 264 2.98 -6.77 -6.04
C THR A 264 2.69 -5.33 -6.46
N ILE A 265 2.96 -4.35 -5.59
CA ILE A 265 2.74 -2.93 -5.90
C ILE A 265 3.69 -2.45 -7.00
N SER A 266 4.98 -2.78 -6.89
CA SER A 266 6.05 -2.43 -7.83
C SER A 266 5.81 -2.97 -9.23
N CYS A 267 5.25 -4.17 -9.37
CA CYS A 267 4.87 -4.75 -10.66
C CYS A 267 3.85 -3.88 -11.42
N HIS A 268 3.02 -3.12 -10.71
CA HIS A 268 2.01 -2.26 -11.32
C HIS A 268 2.45 -0.80 -11.44
N CYS A 269 3.14 -0.23 -10.45
CA CYS A 269 3.53 1.18 -10.51
C CYS A 269 4.84 1.43 -11.27
N GLY A 270 5.74 0.43 -11.32
CA GLY A 270 7.02 0.53 -12.01
C GLY A 270 8.10 1.30 -11.24
N PRO A 271 9.33 1.31 -11.76
CA PRO A 271 10.48 1.92 -11.10
C PRO A 271 10.38 3.45 -11.07
N LYS A 272 11.11 4.05 -10.13
CA LYS A 272 11.14 5.49 -9.84
C LYS A 272 9.76 6.07 -9.47
N THR A 273 8.86 5.23 -8.99
CA THR A 273 7.59 5.69 -8.42
C THR A 273 7.80 6.14 -6.99
N LEU A 274 7.20 7.27 -6.62
CA LEU A 274 7.15 7.74 -5.24
C LEU A 274 5.76 8.25 -4.88
N GLY A 275 5.27 7.82 -3.73
CA GLY A 275 4.02 8.26 -3.13
C GLY A 275 4.21 8.94 -1.78
N VAL A 276 3.21 9.74 -1.42
CA VAL A 276 3.04 10.23 -0.05
C VAL A 276 1.64 9.85 0.42
N LEU A 277 1.55 9.33 1.64
CA LEU A 277 0.32 8.75 2.17
C LEU A 277 0.10 9.26 3.60
N PHE A 278 -1.08 9.83 3.86
CA PHE A 278 -1.40 10.49 5.12
C PHE A 278 -2.90 10.42 5.42
N LYS A 279 -3.27 10.73 6.67
CA LYS A 279 -4.66 10.82 7.11
C LYS A 279 -5.15 12.26 7.05
N ARG A 280 -6.43 12.44 6.75
CA ARG A 280 -7.17 13.70 6.93
C ARG A 280 -7.97 13.70 8.22
N LYS A 281 -8.35 14.90 8.68
CA LYS A 281 -9.15 15.14 9.90
C LYS A 281 -10.52 14.45 9.86
#